data_AF-A0A7C9VNW3-F1
#
_entry.id   AF-A0A7C9VNW3-F1
#
_cell.length_a   1.000
_cell.length_b   1.000
_cell.length_c   1.000
_cell.angle_alpha   90.00
_cell.angle_beta   90.00
_cell.angle_gamma   90.00
#
_symmetry.space_group_name_H-M   'P 1'
#
loop_
_entity.id
_entity.type
_entity.pdbx_description
1 polymer ?
#
loop_
_entity_poly.entity_id
_entity_poly.type
_entity_poly.pdbx_seq_one_letter_code
_entity_poly.pdbx_strand_id
1 'polypeptide(L)' 'FLQITSDNADDLDVPGQKISFGVIEAAQARGDFGVLAERGRRALRLHITGDVAKGLAAIDAAVQSALK' A
#
# COMPACT_ATOMS: atom_id res chain seq x y z
N PHE A 1 -4.41 6.05 10.88
CA PHE A 1 -3.72 4.93 10.21
C PHE A 1 -3.18 5.42 8.89
N LEU A 2 -1.99 4.97 8.53
CA LEU A 2 -1.40 5.21 7.22
C LEU A 2 -1.09 3.85 6.60
N GLN A 3 -1.76 3.52 5.50
CA GLN A 3 -1.44 2.34 4.71
C GLN A 3 -0.54 2.78 3.55
N ILE A 4 0.60 2.12 3.41
CA ILE A 4 1.54 2.37 2.32
C ILE A 4 1.65 1.07 1.52
N THR A 5 1.39 1.13 0.22
CA THR A 5 1.59 0.01 -0.72
C THR A 5 2.55 0.46 -1.83
N SER A 6 3.18 -0.46 -2.55
CA SER A 6 3.96 -0.14 -3.76
C SER A 6 3.60 -1.05 -4.91
N ASP A 7 4.05 -0.71 -6.12
CA ASP A 7 4.11 -1.68 -7.21
C ASP A 7 4.94 -2.89 -6.76
N ASN A 8 4.58 -4.08 -7.26
CA ASN A 8 5.35 -5.30 -7.02
C ASN A 8 6.55 -5.33 -7.97
N ALA A 9 7.75 -5.46 -7.41
CA ALA A 9 8.97 -5.51 -8.21
C ALA A 9 9.00 -6.75 -9.13
N ASP A 10 8.55 -7.89 -8.59
CA ASP A 10 8.41 -9.15 -9.32
C ASP A 10 7.02 -9.74 -9.04
N ASP A 11 6.05 -9.49 -9.93
CA ASP A 11 4.70 -10.04 -9.78
C ASP A 11 4.64 -11.48 -10.30
N LEU A 12 4.59 -12.44 -9.37
CA LEU A 12 4.61 -13.86 -9.67
C LEU A 12 3.20 -14.42 -9.86
N ASP A 13 3.01 -15.28 -10.86
CA ASP A 13 1.76 -16.02 -11.02
C ASP A 13 1.55 -17.00 -9.86
N VAL A 14 0.29 -17.14 -9.42
CA VAL A 14 -0.07 -18.17 -8.44
C VAL A 14 -0.25 -19.50 -9.19
N PRO A 15 0.48 -20.57 -8.80
CA PRO A 15 0.38 -21.86 -9.48
C PRO A 15 -1.06 -22.39 -9.56
N GLY A 16 -1.51 -22.69 -10.78
CA GLY A 16 -2.85 -23.22 -11.04
C GLY A 16 -3.99 -22.19 -10.97
N GLN A 17 -3.69 -20.90 -10.84
CA GLN A 17 -4.67 -19.82 -10.83
C GLN A 17 -4.47 -18.86 -12.00
N LYS A 18 -5.49 -18.05 -12.30
CA LYS A 18 -5.44 -16.99 -13.34
C LYS A 18 -5.09 -15.61 -12.78
N ILE A 19 -4.50 -15.57 -11.60
CA ILE A 19 -4.14 -14.33 -10.89
C ILE A 19 -2.71 -14.45 -10.37
N SER A 20 -2.08 -13.29 -10.17
CA SER A 20 -0.75 -13.20 -9.58
C SER A 20 -0.81 -12.95 -8.07
N PHE A 21 0.30 -13.18 -7.38
CA PHE A 21 0.46 -12.87 -5.96
C PHE A 21 0.27 -11.38 -5.70
N GLY A 22 0.70 -10.51 -6.61
CA GLY A 22 0.50 -9.08 -6.52
C GLY A 22 -0.97 -8.65 -6.58
N VAL A 23 -1.80 -9.35 -7.36
CA VAL A 23 -3.26 -9.17 -7.33
C VAL A 23 -3.83 -9.53 -5.96
N ILE A 24 -3.36 -10.63 -5.36
CA ILE A 24 -3.80 -11.05 -4.02
C ILE A 24 -3.37 -10.04 -2.95
N GLU A 25 -2.11 -9.61 -2.96
CA GLU A 25 -1.59 -8.60 -2.03
C GLU A 25 -2.40 -7.30 -2.12
N ALA A 26 -2.63 -6.82 -3.35
CA ALA A 26 -3.39 -5.59 -3.57
C ALA A 26 -4.86 -5.74 -3.14
N ALA A 27 -5.44 -6.95 -3.24
CA ALA A 27 -6.78 -7.22 -2.74
C ALA A 27 -6.81 -7.23 -1.19
N GLN A 28 -5.83 -7.87 -0.54
CA GLN A 28 -5.71 -7.91 0.91
C GLN A 28 -5.50 -6.51 1.50
N ALA A 29 -4.58 -5.72 0.95
CA ALA A 29 -4.36 -4.34 1.39
C ALA A 29 -5.64 -3.49 1.28
N ARG A 30 -6.41 -3.64 0.20
CA ARG A 30 -7.71 -2.95 0.09
C ARG A 30 -8.72 -3.42 1.14
N GLY A 31 -8.78 -4.72 1.41
CA GLY A 31 -9.64 -5.30 2.44
C GLY A 31 -9.35 -4.73 3.83
N ASP A 32 -8.07 -4.72 4.23
CA ASP A 32 -7.64 -4.16 5.52
C ASP A 32 -7.99 -2.67 5.66
N PHE A 33 -7.84 -1.90 4.58
CA PHE A 33 -8.25 -0.50 4.56
C PHE A 33 -9.77 -0.35 4.68
N GLY A 34 -10.53 -1.21 4.00
CA GLY A 34 -11.99 -1.27 4.09
C GLY A 34 -12.46 -1.48 5.53
N VAL A 35 -11.88 -2.44 6.26
CA VAL A 35 -12.20 -2.70 7.67
C VAL A 35 -11.93 -1.47 8.55
N LEU A 36 -10.86 -0.72 8.30
CA LEU A 36 -10.59 0.54 9.02
C LEU A 36 -11.68 1.59 8.74
N ALA A 37 -12.08 1.74 7.48
CA ALA A 37 -13.12 2.68 7.08
C ALA A 37 -14.49 2.32 7.68
N GLU A 38 -14.89 1.04 7.63
CA GLU A 38 -16.14 0.53 8.21
C GLU A 38 -16.21 0.77 9.72
N ARG A 39 -15.08 0.70 10.41
CA ARG A 39 -14.96 1.00 11.85
C ARG A 39 -14.86 2.50 12.16
N GLY A 40 -15.08 3.37 11.18
CA GLY A 40 -15.01 4.83 11.34
C GLY A 40 -13.62 5.35 11.70
N ARG A 41 -12.55 4.61 11.39
CA ARG A 41 -11.19 5.02 11.72
C ARG A 41 -10.65 5.98 10.66
N ARG A 42 -9.94 7.02 11.11
CA ARG A 42 -9.18 7.93 10.23
C ARG A 42 -8.02 7.15 9.60
N ALA A 43 -8.13 6.86 8.30
CA ALA A 43 -7.13 6.14 7.53
C ALA A 43 -6.83 6.88 6.22
N LEU A 44 -5.55 6.95 5.87
CA LEU A 44 -5.07 7.43 4.57
C LEU A 44 -4.32 6.29 3.88
N ARG A 45 -4.50 6.15 2.58
CA ARG A 45 -3.78 5.19 1.75
C ARG A 45 -2.87 5.92 0.78
N LEU A 46 -1.60 5.54 0.77
CA LEU A 46 -0.59 6.00 -0.20
C LEU A 46 -0.09 4.80 -0.99
N HIS A 47 0.05 4.97 -2.29
CA HIS A 47 0.62 3.94 -3.17
C HIS A 47 1.82 4.53 -3.89
N ILE A 48 2.98 3.93 -3.69
CA ILE A 48 4.23 4.32 -4.34
C ILE A 48 4.32 3.61 -5.69
N THR A 49 4.47 4.39 -6.75
CA THR A 49 4.81 3.86 -8.07
C THR A 49 6.29 4.05 -8.36
N GLY A 50 6.91 3.10 -9.06
CA GLY A 50 8.34 3.14 -9.38
C GLY A 50 9.25 2.90 -8.17
N ASP A 51 10.22 3.80 -7.94
CA ASP A 51 11.25 3.63 -6.91
C ASP A 51 10.68 3.75 -5.49
N VAL A 52 10.58 2.59 -4.81
CA VAL A 52 10.04 2.47 -3.46
C VAL A 52 10.87 3.24 -2.44
N ALA A 53 12.20 3.21 -2.53
CA ALA A 53 13.07 3.89 -1.59
C ALA A 53 12.90 5.41 -1.68
N LYS A 54 12.85 5.94 -2.91
CA LYS A 54 12.58 7.35 -3.16
C LYS A 54 11.19 7.77 -2.67
N GLY A 55 10.17 6.93 -2.91
CA GLY A 55 8.81 7.18 -2.44
C GLY A 55 8.71 7.23 -0.91
N LEU A 56 9.34 6.26 -0.22
CA LEU A 56 9.38 6.24 1.25
C LEU A 56 10.10 7.47 1.82
N ALA A 57 11.20 7.91 1.21
CA ALA A 57 11.90 9.12 1.62
C ALA A 57 11.02 10.38 1.48
N ALA A 58 10.22 10.47 0.41
CA ALA A 58 9.27 11.58 0.24
C ALA A 58 8.15 11.57 1.30
N ILE A 59 7.63 10.38 1.65
CA ILE A 59 6.62 10.22 2.69
C ILE A 59 7.19 10.63 4.05
N ASP A 60 8.40 10.18 4.40
CA ASP A 60 9.06 10.56 5.65
C ASP A 60 9.21 12.08 5.75
N ALA A 61 9.75 12.73 4.71
CA ALA A 61 9.89 14.19 4.68
C ALA A 61 8.55 14.92 4.86
N ALA A 62 7.48 14.44 4.23
CA ALA A 62 6.13 15.02 4.38
C ALA A 62 5.59 14.85 5.80
N VAL A 63 5.80 13.68 6.44
CA VAL A 63 5.41 13.42 7.83
C VAL A 63 6.19 14.33 8.78
N GLN A 64 7.52 14.43 8.62
CA GLN A 64 8.35 15.32 9.44
C GLN A 64 7.93 16.79 9.32
N SER A 65 7.53 17.22 8.12
CA SER A 65 7.02 18.58 7.90
C SER A 65 5.68 18.83 8.61
N ALA A 66 4.77 17.85 8.56
CA ALA A 66 3.44 17.98 9.15
C ALA A 66 3.41 17.88 10.69
N LEU A 67 4.48 17.37 11.31
CA LEU A 67 4.62 17.25 12.76
C LEU A 67 5.33 18.44 13.43
N LYS A 68 5.89 19.36 12.65
CA LYS A 68 6.41 20.64 13.13
C LYS A 68 5.28 21.65 13.30
#